data_AF-A0A0G4L8N5-F1
#
_entry.id   AF-A0A0G4L8N5-F1
#
_cell.length_a   1.000
_cell.length_b   1.000
_cell.length_c   1.000
_cell.angle_alpha   90.00
_cell.angle_beta   90.00
_cell.angle_gamma   90.00
#
_symmetry.space_group_name_H-M   'P 1'
#
loop_
_entity.id
_entity.type
_entity.pdbx_description
1 polymer ?
#
loop_
_entity_poly.entity_id
_entity_poly.type
_entity_poly.pdbx_seq_one_letter_code
_entity_poly.pdbx_strand_id
1 'polypeptide(L)'
;LRRDIITALPGNADEIENKFQPILDFDTDGCYNTAAIDPDGNINPGKGATGTPQGDCRDPPQLENSNVYSRRRCNNGVCAIMYEYYFEKDQSVSSSFAGGHRHDWENVVVFARGDTIVRVAPSCHGGYGGASNEFPADGTSPQMVYHKDSAG
;
A
#
# COMPACT_ATOMS: atom_id res chain seq x y z
N LEU A 1 20.62 3.55 17.43
CA LEU A 1 19.15 3.40 17.53
C LEU A 1 18.78 2.17 16.73
N ARG A 2 18.26 1.12 17.38
CA ARG A 2 17.74 -0.06 16.67
C ARG A 2 16.45 0.39 15.98
N ARG A 3 16.42 0.42 14.66
CA ARG A 3 15.19 0.64 13.91
C ARG A 3 14.44 -0.70 13.91
N ASP A 4 13.17 -0.68 14.26
CA ASP A 4 12.31 -1.88 14.32
C ASP A 4 11.81 -2.26 12.91
N ILE A 5 12.75 -2.41 11.96
CA ILE A 5 12.48 -2.90 10.61
C ILE A 5 12.61 -4.41 10.62
N ILE A 6 11.62 -5.06 10.05
CA ILE A 6 11.59 -6.51 9.90
C ILE A 6 11.94 -6.90 8.46
N THR A 7 12.41 -8.12 8.27
CA THR A 7 12.79 -8.63 6.95
C THR A 7 11.55 -8.88 6.10
N ALA A 8 11.59 -8.44 4.85
CA ALA A 8 10.53 -8.69 3.89
C ALA A 8 10.36 -10.19 3.59
N LEU A 9 9.12 -10.61 3.35
CA LEU A 9 8.83 -11.94 2.81
C LEU A 9 9.45 -12.10 1.42
N PRO A 10 9.92 -13.31 1.05
CA PRO A 10 10.31 -13.60 -0.32
C PRO A 10 9.08 -13.50 -1.25
N GLY A 11 9.31 -13.08 -2.49
CA GLY A 11 8.26 -13.01 -3.50
C GLY A 11 7.67 -14.39 -3.81
N ASN A 12 6.34 -14.49 -3.83
CA ASN A 12 5.60 -15.73 -4.10
C ASN A 12 4.25 -15.48 -4.80
N ALA A 13 4.12 -14.35 -5.50
CA ALA A 13 2.90 -13.97 -6.21
C ALA A 13 2.75 -14.73 -7.54
N ASP A 14 1.52 -15.03 -7.94
CA ASP A 14 1.20 -15.63 -9.23
C ASP A 14 1.58 -14.70 -10.40
N GLU A 15 1.71 -15.25 -11.61
CA GLU A 15 2.01 -14.48 -12.82
C GLU A 15 1.06 -13.29 -13.03
N ILE A 16 -0.24 -13.48 -12.82
CA ILE A 16 -1.25 -12.43 -13.00
C ILE A 16 -1.14 -11.33 -11.94
N GLU A 17 -0.72 -11.68 -10.73
CA GLU A 17 -0.52 -10.74 -9.63
C GLU A 17 0.74 -9.90 -9.88
N ASN A 18 1.82 -10.51 -10.40
CA ASN A 18 2.98 -9.73 -10.85
C ASN A 18 2.65 -8.84 -12.06
N LYS A 19 1.86 -9.35 -13.02
CA LYS A 19 1.52 -8.64 -14.27
C LYS A 19 0.75 -7.34 -14.03
N PHE A 20 -0.20 -7.36 -13.10
CA PHE A 20 -1.10 -6.24 -12.84
C PHE A 20 -0.75 -5.47 -11.57
N GLN A 21 0.44 -5.68 -11.01
CA GLN A 21 0.87 -5.00 -9.80
C GLN A 21 0.92 -3.49 -10.03
N PRO A 22 0.24 -2.69 -9.19
CA PRO A 22 0.31 -1.24 -9.28
C PRO A 22 1.72 -0.71 -9.02
N ILE A 23 2.06 0.38 -9.71
CA ILE A 23 3.22 1.20 -9.37
C ILE A 23 2.73 2.25 -8.37
N LEU A 24 3.39 2.31 -7.21
CA LEU A 24 3.10 3.33 -6.20
C LEU A 24 4.14 4.43 -6.23
N ASP A 25 3.65 5.65 -6.30
CA ASP A 25 4.35 6.83 -5.83
C ASP A 25 3.96 7.12 -4.38
N PHE A 26 4.96 7.36 -3.54
CA PHE A 26 4.73 7.81 -2.18
C PHE A 26 4.93 9.31 -2.20
N ASP A 27 3.86 10.09 -2.12
CA ASP A 27 4.01 11.53 -1.95
C ASP A 27 4.77 11.84 -0.65
N THR A 28 5.26 13.05 -0.48
CA THR A 28 6.18 13.45 0.59
C THR A 28 5.56 13.52 1.99
N ASP A 29 4.27 13.20 2.11
CA ASP A 29 3.42 13.46 3.27
C ASP A 29 2.97 12.20 4.05
N GLY A 30 3.55 11.03 3.77
CA GLY A 30 3.27 9.78 4.47
C GLY A 30 4.49 8.89 4.67
N CYS A 31 4.32 7.70 5.22
CA CYS A 31 5.41 6.73 5.34
C CYS A 31 5.70 6.04 4.00
N TYR A 32 6.89 5.43 3.88
CA TYR A 32 7.10 4.38 2.87
C TYR A 32 6.38 3.11 3.30
N ASN A 33 5.91 2.31 2.34
CA ASN A 33 5.43 0.98 2.68
C ASN A 33 6.60 0.10 3.12
N THR A 34 6.34 -0.83 4.05
CA THR A 34 7.33 -1.78 4.54
C THR A 34 6.69 -3.14 4.80
N ALA A 35 7.48 -4.15 5.16
CA ALA A 35 6.98 -5.45 5.54
C ALA A 35 6.16 -5.37 6.84
N ALA A 36 4.96 -5.94 6.80
CA ALA A 36 4.07 -6.09 7.95
C ALA A 36 4.36 -7.35 8.78
N ILE A 37 4.91 -8.39 8.13
CA ILE A 37 5.27 -9.66 8.73
C ILE A 37 6.55 -10.21 8.09
N ASP A 38 7.38 -10.87 8.89
CA ASP A 38 8.63 -11.50 8.42
C ASP A 38 8.48 -13.02 8.20
N PRO A 39 9.51 -13.70 7.65
CA PRO A 39 9.46 -15.14 7.41
C PRO A 39 9.28 -16.02 8.66
N ASP A 40 9.63 -15.51 9.84
CA ASP A 40 9.48 -16.20 11.12
C ASP A 40 8.10 -15.94 11.76
N GLY A 41 7.28 -15.09 11.13
CA GLY A 41 5.94 -14.72 11.59
C GLY A 41 5.93 -13.57 12.60
N ASN A 42 7.03 -12.84 12.78
CA ASN A 42 7.03 -11.64 13.62
C ASN A 42 6.30 -10.51 12.91
N ILE A 43 5.44 -9.81 13.65
CA ILE A 43 4.64 -8.70 13.14
C ILE A 43 5.40 -7.38 13.34
N ASN A 44 5.33 -6.50 12.35
CA ASN A 44 5.90 -5.17 12.43
C ASN A 44 5.24 -4.38 13.58
N PRO A 45 6.02 -3.85 14.55
CA PRO A 45 5.47 -3.16 15.71
C PRO A 45 4.86 -1.79 15.38
N GLY A 46 5.04 -1.30 14.15
CA GLY A 46 4.61 -0.01 13.68
C GLY A 46 5.26 1.15 14.43
N LYS A 47 4.78 2.37 14.17
CA LYS A 47 5.25 3.60 14.80
C LYS A 47 4.11 4.36 15.43
N GLY A 48 4.42 5.08 16.50
CA GLY A 48 3.45 6.02 17.07
C GLY A 48 3.14 7.14 16.07
N ALA A 49 1.88 7.58 16.00
CA ALA A 49 1.45 8.76 15.26
C ALA A 49 1.90 10.05 16.00
N THR A 50 3.21 10.21 16.12
CA THR A 50 3.89 11.33 16.81
C THR A 50 4.86 12.02 15.86
N GLY A 51 5.19 13.28 16.16
CA GLY A 51 6.08 14.07 15.32
C GLY A 51 5.38 14.51 14.04
N THR A 52 5.99 14.28 12.89
CA THR A 52 5.45 14.62 11.57
C THR A 52 4.92 13.37 10.84
N PRO A 53 4.01 13.51 9.85
CA PRO A 53 3.46 12.39 9.08
C PRO A 53 4.50 11.40 8.54
N GLN A 54 5.56 11.91 7.93
CA GLN A 54 6.68 11.17 7.36
C GLN A 54 7.79 10.81 8.36
N GLY A 55 7.72 11.34 9.59
CA GLY A 55 8.79 11.25 10.58
C GLY A 55 9.10 9.80 10.96
N ASP A 56 10.38 9.45 10.91
CA ASP A 56 10.95 8.15 11.26
C ASP A 56 10.43 6.94 10.46
N CYS A 57 9.66 7.15 9.38
CA CYS A 57 9.06 6.09 8.56
C CYS A 57 9.26 6.25 7.04
N ARG A 58 10.16 7.15 6.61
CA ARG A 58 10.60 7.31 5.22
C ARG A 58 12.11 7.14 5.05
N ASP A 59 12.72 6.19 5.78
CA ASP A 59 14.14 5.90 5.61
C ASP A 59 14.35 4.78 4.56
N PRO A 60 15.54 4.67 3.94
CA PRO A 60 15.84 3.62 2.97
C PRO A 60 15.55 2.17 3.46
N PRO A 61 15.80 1.81 4.73
CA PRO A 61 15.50 0.46 5.21
C PRO A 61 14.02 0.04 5.09
N GLN A 62 13.06 0.97 5.19
CA GLN A 62 11.65 0.66 4.96
C GLN A 62 11.41 0.18 3.52
N LEU A 63 11.96 0.91 2.54
CA LEU A 63 11.83 0.58 1.12
C LEU A 63 12.57 -0.71 0.76
N GLU A 64 13.79 -0.88 1.28
CA GLU A 64 14.60 -2.09 1.07
C GLU A 64 13.92 -3.35 1.63
N ASN A 65 13.07 -3.19 2.65
CA ASN A 65 12.28 -4.27 3.25
C ASN A 65 10.79 -4.10 2.95
N SER A 66 10.42 -3.53 1.79
CA SER A 66 9.03 -3.40 1.41
C SER A 66 8.45 -4.71 0.89
N ASN A 67 7.18 -4.95 1.22
CA ASN A 67 6.36 -5.97 0.59
C ASN A 67 5.12 -5.33 -0.02
N VAL A 68 4.62 -5.98 -1.07
CA VAL A 68 3.25 -5.81 -1.55
C VAL A 68 2.58 -7.16 -1.39
N TYR A 69 1.46 -7.17 -0.66
CA TYR A 69 0.69 -8.38 -0.45
C TYR A 69 -0.38 -8.46 -1.53
N SER A 70 -0.67 -9.66 -2.04
CA SER A 70 -1.72 -9.81 -3.05
C SER A 70 -2.65 -10.97 -2.74
N ARG A 71 -3.91 -10.80 -3.14
CA ARG A 71 -4.90 -11.88 -3.13
C ARG A 71 -5.85 -11.74 -4.31
N ARG A 72 -5.97 -12.82 -5.07
CA ARG A 72 -6.86 -12.92 -6.23
C ARG A 72 -8.14 -13.72 -5.98
N ARG A 73 -9.24 -13.30 -6.61
CA ARG A 73 -10.44 -14.12 -6.84
C ARG A 73 -11.04 -13.87 -8.21
N CYS A 74 -11.39 -14.93 -8.94
CA CYS A 74 -12.02 -14.82 -10.25
C CYS A 74 -13.49 -15.27 -10.21
N ASN A 75 -14.35 -14.54 -10.93
CA ASN A 75 -15.76 -14.88 -11.12
C ASN A 75 -16.23 -14.35 -12.49
N ASN A 76 -17.00 -15.16 -13.24
CA ASN A 76 -17.58 -14.79 -14.54
C ASN A 76 -16.59 -14.14 -15.52
N GLY A 77 -15.37 -14.70 -15.61
CA GLY A 77 -14.33 -14.22 -16.53
C GLY A 77 -13.64 -12.92 -16.11
N VAL A 78 -13.89 -12.41 -14.91
CA VAL A 78 -13.17 -11.27 -14.32
C VAL A 78 -12.44 -11.73 -13.06
N CYS A 79 -11.16 -11.39 -12.94
CA CYS A 79 -10.37 -11.59 -11.74
C CYS A 79 -10.21 -10.25 -11.02
N ALA A 80 -10.61 -10.21 -9.75
CA ALA A 80 -10.25 -9.14 -8.83
C ALA A 80 -8.95 -9.53 -8.13
N ILE A 81 -7.95 -8.64 -8.20
CA ILE A 81 -6.66 -8.81 -7.55
C ILE A 81 -6.49 -7.62 -6.62
N MET A 82 -6.52 -7.90 -5.32
CA MET A 82 -6.28 -6.89 -4.29
C MET A 82 -4.79 -6.87 -4.01
N TYR A 83 -4.17 -5.69 -4.13
CA TYR A 83 -2.80 -5.42 -3.71
C TYR A 83 -2.83 -4.58 -2.45
N GLU A 84 -2.13 -4.98 -1.42
CA GLU A 84 -2.23 -4.40 -0.10
C GLU A 84 -0.83 -3.99 0.41
N TYR A 85 -0.78 -2.80 1.00
CA TYR A 85 0.43 -2.07 1.37
C TYR A 85 0.33 -1.69 2.84
N TYR A 86 1.37 -2.05 3.60
CA TYR A 86 1.46 -1.72 5.02
C TYR A 86 2.36 -0.52 5.23
N PHE A 87 1.89 0.41 6.05
CA PHE A 87 2.68 1.54 6.53
C PHE A 87 2.74 1.51 8.06
N GLU A 88 3.87 1.93 8.62
CA GLU A 88 4.10 1.83 10.07
C GLU A 88 3.15 2.71 10.89
N LYS A 89 2.60 3.78 10.28
CA LYS A 89 1.61 4.70 10.87
C LYS A 89 0.85 5.47 9.79
N ASP A 90 -0.31 5.97 10.16
CA ASP A 90 -1.02 7.06 9.49
C ASP A 90 -1.05 8.28 10.42
N GLN A 91 -0.75 9.46 9.90
CA GLN A 91 -0.89 10.70 10.63
C GLN A 91 -1.13 11.85 9.64
N SER A 92 -2.25 12.55 9.77
CA SER A 92 -2.59 13.70 8.93
C SER A 92 -2.18 15.04 9.54
N VAL A 93 -2.01 15.12 10.86
CA VAL A 93 -1.70 16.36 11.58
C VAL A 93 -0.35 16.25 12.29
N SER A 94 0.56 17.18 11.99
CA SER A 94 1.85 17.26 12.70
C SER A 94 1.63 17.57 14.20
N SER A 95 2.46 16.96 15.06
CA SER A 95 2.48 17.19 16.52
C SER A 95 1.17 16.92 17.28
N SER A 96 0.26 16.09 16.75
CA SER A 96 -1.02 15.77 17.39
C SER A 96 -1.39 14.30 17.23
N PHE A 97 -1.86 13.67 18.31
CA PHE A 97 -2.52 12.36 18.27
C PHE A 97 -3.96 12.45 17.76
N ALA A 98 -4.53 13.66 17.63
CA ALA A 98 -5.93 13.86 17.29
C ALA A 98 -6.26 13.58 15.80
N GLY A 99 -5.28 13.10 15.02
CA GLY A 99 -5.44 12.82 13.59
C GLY A 99 -4.47 11.75 13.09
N GLY A 100 -4.24 10.68 13.84
CA GLY A 100 -3.40 9.57 13.35
C GLY A 100 -3.51 8.30 14.17
N HIS A 101 -2.99 7.21 13.62
CA HIS A 101 -2.94 5.88 14.24
C HIS A 101 -1.64 5.16 13.92
N ARG A 102 -1.25 4.27 14.84
CA ARG A 102 -0.20 3.28 14.59
C ARG A 102 -0.75 2.25 13.62
N HIS A 103 0.08 1.84 12.67
CA HIS A 103 -0.26 0.97 11.54
C HIS A 103 -1.20 1.65 10.56
N ASP A 104 -1.01 1.32 9.30
CA ASP A 104 -1.92 1.69 8.23
C ASP A 104 -1.87 0.60 7.16
N TRP A 105 -3.02 0.35 6.54
CA TRP A 105 -3.20 -0.64 5.50
C TRP A 105 -4.05 -0.03 4.40
N GLU A 106 -3.43 0.21 3.25
CA GLU A 106 -4.13 0.64 2.05
C GLU A 106 -4.05 -0.45 1.00
N ASN A 107 -5.05 -0.48 0.12
CA ASN A 107 -5.09 -1.46 -0.94
C ASN A 107 -5.64 -0.89 -2.25
N VAL A 108 -5.31 -1.57 -3.33
CA VAL A 108 -5.81 -1.28 -4.67
C VAL A 108 -6.36 -2.57 -5.24
N VAL A 109 -7.64 -2.58 -5.60
CA VAL A 109 -8.24 -3.72 -6.29
C VAL A 109 -8.22 -3.48 -7.79
N VAL A 110 -7.47 -4.31 -8.51
CA VAL A 110 -7.42 -4.34 -9.97
C VAL A 110 -8.35 -5.44 -10.47
N PHE A 111 -9.34 -5.06 -11.28
CA PHE A 111 -10.23 -5.99 -11.96
C PHE A 111 -9.73 -6.20 -13.38
N ALA A 112 -9.43 -7.44 -13.74
CA ALA A 112 -8.93 -7.80 -15.05
C ALA A 112 -9.81 -8.86 -15.73
N ARG A 113 -9.98 -8.75 -17.05
CA ARG A 113 -10.57 -9.76 -17.91
C ARG A 113 -9.51 -10.21 -18.91
N GLY A 114 -8.96 -11.41 -18.69
CA GLY A 114 -7.78 -11.86 -19.42
C GLY A 114 -6.62 -10.89 -19.18
N ASP A 115 -6.11 -10.32 -20.27
CA ASP A 115 -4.96 -9.40 -20.25
C ASP A 115 -5.35 -7.92 -20.14
N THR A 116 -6.63 -7.62 -19.98
CA THR A 116 -7.15 -6.25 -19.96
C THR A 116 -7.65 -5.88 -18.57
N ILE A 117 -7.12 -4.79 -18.02
CA ILE A 117 -7.69 -4.17 -16.82
C ILE A 117 -8.98 -3.46 -17.22
N VAL A 118 -10.07 -3.79 -16.52
CA VAL A 118 -11.40 -3.24 -16.79
C VAL A 118 -11.84 -2.23 -15.73
N ARG A 119 -11.23 -2.25 -14.55
CA ARG A 119 -11.51 -1.32 -13.45
C ARG A 119 -10.38 -1.35 -12.43
N VAL A 120 -10.08 -0.19 -11.84
CA VAL A 120 -9.18 -0.09 -10.69
C VAL A 120 -9.90 0.63 -9.56
N ALA A 121 -9.74 0.12 -8.34
CA ALA A 121 -10.42 0.63 -7.15
C ALA A 121 -9.39 0.82 -6.02
N PRO A 122 -8.83 2.03 -5.86
CA PRO A 122 -7.99 2.37 -4.70
C PRO A 122 -8.87 2.55 -3.45
N SER A 123 -8.35 2.13 -2.30
CA SER A 123 -8.97 2.39 -1.00
C SER A 123 -8.86 3.86 -0.61
N CYS A 124 -9.84 4.33 0.16
CA CYS A 124 -9.83 5.62 0.82
C CYS A 124 -10.80 5.55 2.01
N HIS A 125 -10.30 5.64 3.23
CA HIS A 125 -11.07 5.64 4.48
C HIS A 125 -12.10 4.51 4.59
N GLY A 126 -11.71 3.29 4.19
CA GLY A 126 -12.57 2.10 4.18
C GLY A 126 -13.54 1.99 3.01
N GLY A 127 -13.55 2.96 2.09
CA GLY A 127 -14.31 2.95 0.85
C GLY A 127 -13.45 2.81 -0.40
N TYR A 128 -14.10 2.78 -1.56
CA TYR A 128 -13.47 2.74 -2.88
C TYR A 128 -14.09 3.81 -3.81
N GLY A 129 -14.27 5.02 -3.27
CA GLY A 129 -14.94 6.12 -3.98
C GLY A 129 -14.23 6.53 -5.29
N GLY A 130 -12.91 6.34 -5.36
CA GLY A 130 -12.09 6.59 -6.55
C GLY A 130 -12.09 5.46 -7.59
N ALA A 131 -12.97 4.46 -7.46
CA ALA A 131 -12.98 3.34 -8.39
C ALA A 131 -13.38 3.77 -9.82
N SER A 132 -12.51 3.52 -10.79
CA SER A 132 -12.63 4.04 -12.15
C SER A 132 -12.31 2.99 -13.22
N ASN A 133 -12.89 3.17 -14.40
CA ASN A 133 -12.51 2.45 -15.62
C ASN A 133 -11.50 3.26 -16.45
N GLU A 134 -11.26 4.51 -16.07
CA GLU A 134 -10.25 5.41 -16.64
C GLU A 134 -9.19 5.67 -15.57
N PHE A 135 -7.95 5.26 -15.82
CA PHE A 135 -6.87 5.32 -14.85
C PHE A 135 -5.53 5.45 -15.58
N PRO A 136 -4.54 6.13 -14.98
CA PRO A 136 -3.18 6.12 -15.51
C PRO A 136 -2.55 4.73 -15.33
N ALA A 137 -1.78 4.29 -16.33
CA ALA A 137 -1.08 3.01 -16.30
C ALA A 137 0.22 3.10 -17.11
N ASP A 138 1.23 2.35 -16.67
CA ASP A 138 2.40 2.01 -17.46
C ASP A 138 2.30 0.53 -17.87
N GLY A 139 2.03 0.28 -19.15
CA GLY A 139 1.72 -1.06 -19.64
C GLY A 139 0.50 -1.66 -18.93
N THR A 140 0.72 -2.76 -18.19
CA THR A 140 -0.31 -3.45 -17.41
C THR A 140 -0.32 -3.05 -15.93
N SER A 141 0.43 -2.01 -15.55
CA SER A 141 0.58 -1.60 -14.16
C SER A 141 -0.12 -0.26 -13.91
N PRO A 142 -1.25 -0.24 -13.17
CA PRO A 142 -1.90 1.02 -12.77
C PRO A 142 -0.95 1.88 -11.94
N GLN A 143 -0.99 3.20 -12.16
CA GLN A 143 -0.20 4.15 -11.37
C GLN A 143 -1.05 4.72 -10.24
N MET A 144 -0.51 4.68 -9.02
CA MET A 144 -1.19 5.08 -7.79
C MET A 144 -0.32 6.02 -6.98
N VAL A 145 -0.96 6.93 -6.26
CA VAL A 145 -0.27 7.80 -5.30
C VAL A 145 -0.82 7.48 -3.92
N TYR A 146 0.05 7.12 -2.98
CA TYR A 146 -0.27 7.15 -1.56
C TYR A 146 0.03 8.55 -1.03
N HIS A 147 -1.01 9.24 -0.57
CA HIS A 147 -0.93 10.59 -0.04
C HIS A 147 -1.90 10.74 1.14
N LYS A 148 -1.74 11.80 1.93
CA LYS A 148 -2.73 12.18 2.94
C LYS A 148 -3.80 13.06 2.31
N ASP A 149 -5.03 12.94 2.80
CA ASP A 149 -6.04 13.94 2.49
C ASP A 149 -5.54 15.27 3.03
N SER A 150 -5.29 16.23 2.14
CA SER A 150 -5.14 17.59 2.59
C SER A 150 -6.45 18.01 3.28
N ALA A 151 -6.34 18.73 4.39
CA ALA A 151 -7.36 19.73 4.64
C ALA A 151 -7.26 20.69 3.46
N GLY A 152 -8.26 20.68 2.59
CA GLY A 152 -8.34 21.61 1.46
C GLY A 152 -8.21 23.07 1.88
#